data_AF-A0A842WZC3-F1
#
_entry.id   AF-A0A842WZC3-F1
#
_cell.length_a   1.000
_cell.length_b   1.000
_cell.length_c   1.000
_cell.angle_alpha   90.00
_cell.angle_beta   90.00
_cell.angle_gamma   90.00
#
_symmetry.space_group_name_H-M   'P 1'
#
loop_
_entity.id
_entity.type
_entity.pdbx_description
1 polymer ?
#
loop_
_entity_poly.entity_id
_entity_poly.type
_entity_poly.pdbx_seq_one_letter_code
_entity_poly.pdbx_strand_id
1 'polypeptide(L)'
;MRYMKYALVFLLVLASAGCIRQGGGGSPTTTLGEPAPTTPTVEMVSDTTATTSTTLEEVEEPDPTTTTLRVDASNLSACMGVSDLPSRDECLYQLAARTKNTEVCGRIDDSNKGLKCRAMLENDPGLCKRVDVLEDRDWCYRMMAFKWNDIGYCDMIRTQQIKDKCAFDYVKDKKPDPYRCFQMIDARLRDECILLHVGLDRINPRLCHLITDPELELECNQTYIHG
;
A
#
# COMPACT_ATOMS: atom_id res chain seq x y z
N MET A 1 -8.11 -21.40 -25.95
CA MET A 1 -7.68 -21.18 -27.34
C MET A 1 -8.73 -20.38 -28.12
N ARG A 2 -8.58 -19.06 -28.22
CA ARG A 2 -9.14 -18.23 -29.31
C ARG A 2 -8.13 -17.11 -29.61
N TYR A 3 -7.86 -16.88 -30.89
CA TYR A 3 -6.76 -16.05 -31.41
C TYR A 3 -7.02 -14.55 -31.15
N MET A 4 -6.02 -13.75 -30.78
CA MET A 4 -4.96 -13.22 -31.67
C MET A 4 -5.52 -12.51 -32.92
N LYS A 5 -5.93 -11.25 -32.74
CA LYS A 5 -5.93 -10.20 -33.77
C LYS A 5 -5.58 -8.87 -33.08
N TYR A 6 -4.57 -8.18 -33.61
CA TYR A 6 -4.29 -6.73 -33.60
C TYR A 6 -2.78 -6.55 -33.79
N ALA A 7 -2.36 -6.82 -35.03
CA ALA A 7 -1.02 -6.52 -35.51
C ALA A 7 -1.04 -5.18 -36.24
N LEU A 8 0.06 -4.42 -36.09
CA LEU A 8 0.53 -3.31 -36.93
C LEU A 8 -0.50 -2.31 -37.48
N VAL A 9 -0.42 -1.08 -36.97
CA VAL A 9 -0.36 0.10 -37.84
C VAL A 9 0.93 0.85 -37.53
N PHE A 10 1.91 0.67 -38.40
CA PHE A 10 3.16 1.45 -38.46
C PHE A 10 2.98 2.52 -39.54
N LEU A 11 3.20 3.80 -39.24
CA LEU A 11 3.48 4.91 -40.18
C LEU A 11 3.92 6.12 -39.31
N LEU A 12 5.23 6.31 -39.13
CA LEU A 12 6.06 7.23 -39.93
C LEU A 12 5.75 8.72 -39.72
N VAL A 13 6.51 9.33 -38.81
CA VAL A 13 6.93 10.73 -38.91
C VAL A 13 8.45 10.77 -38.74
N LEU A 14 9.17 11.13 -39.80
CA LEU A 14 10.62 11.29 -39.81
C LEU A 14 10.99 12.75 -40.08
N ALA A 15 12.11 13.15 -39.48
CA ALA A 15 12.99 14.24 -39.89
C ALA A 15 12.46 15.69 -39.91
N SER A 16 13.00 16.49 -38.99
CA SER A 16 13.79 17.65 -39.40
C SER A 16 15.14 17.63 -38.66
N ALA A 17 16.21 18.00 -39.36
CA ALA A 17 17.59 17.87 -38.88
C ALA A 17 18.15 19.21 -38.37
N GLY A 18 19.06 19.16 -37.39
CA GLY A 18 19.67 20.35 -36.77
C GLY A 18 21.11 20.13 -36.33
N CYS A 19 22.07 20.46 -37.21
CA CYS A 19 23.50 20.57 -36.91
C CYS A 19 23.80 21.92 -36.22
N ILE A 20 24.88 22.17 -35.48
CA ILE A 20 26.16 21.45 -35.27
C ILE A 20 26.74 21.89 -33.88
N ARG A 21 27.74 21.25 -33.24
CA ARG A 21 29.20 21.54 -33.41
C ARG A 21 30.09 20.68 -32.48
N GLN A 22 31.33 20.47 -32.89
CA GLN A 22 32.41 19.71 -32.21
C GLN A 22 33.19 20.56 -31.18
N GLY A 23 33.95 19.91 -30.29
CA GLY A 23 35.30 20.40 -29.94
C GLY A 23 35.84 20.13 -28.53
N GLY A 24 36.88 19.28 -28.43
CA GLY A 24 37.75 19.12 -27.24
C GLY A 24 37.35 17.96 -26.31
N GLY A 25 38.25 17.10 -25.82
CA GLY A 25 39.70 16.99 -26.01
C GLY A 25 40.43 16.78 -24.68
N GLY A 26 40.96 15.57 -24.43
CA GLY A 26 41.70 15.26 -23.20
C GLY A 26 42.04 13.77 -23.06
N SER A 27 43.32 13.46 -22.81
CA SER A 27 43.89 12.10 -22.76
C SER A 27 43.52 11.28 -21.52
N PRO A 28 43.75 9.94 -21.55
CA PRO A 28 43.54 9.07 -20.39
C PRO A 28 44.68 9.18 -19.37
N THR A 29 44.35 9.09 -18.08
CA THR A 29 45.34 8.87 -17.01
C THR A 29 45.04 7.55 -16.31
N THR A 30 45.98 6.63 -16.47
CA THR A 30 46.02 5.33 -15.79
C THR A 30 46.34 5.49 -14.31
N THR A 31 45.54 4.90 -13.42
CA THR A 31 46.04 4.49 -12.10
C THR A 31 45.36 3.20 -11.64
N LEU A 32 46.13 2.11 -11.58
CA LEU A 32 45.77 0.93 -10.80
C LEU A 32 45.81 1.29 -9.31
N GLY A 33 44.91 0.72 -8.51
CA GLY A 33 44.82 1.01 -7.07
C GLY A 33 43.81 0.14 -6.35
N GLU A 34 43.89 -1.17 -6.53
CA GLU A 34 43.06 -2.15 -5.81
C GLU A 34 43.73 -2.56 -4.49
N PRO A 35 43.08 -2.36 -3.34
CA PRO A 35 43.30 -3.17 -2.14
C PRO A 35 42.13 -4.13 -1.92
N ALA A 36 42.44 -5.43 -1.85
CA ALA A 36 41.44 -6.47 -1.64
C ALA A 36 40.75 -6.34 -0.26
N PRO A 37 39.42 -6.47 -0.16
CA PRO A 37 38.75 -6.62 1.12
C PRO A 37 38.98 -8.02 1.67
N THR A 38 39.77 -8.13 2.74
CA THR A 38 39.95 -9.40 3.48
C THR A 38 38.64 -9.87 4.09
N THR A 39 38.17 -11.04 3.66
CA THR A 39 36.98 -11.71 4.19
C THR A 39 37.19 -12.15 5.64
N PRO A 40 36.34 -11.75 6.61
CA PRO A 40 36.32 -12.39 7.93
C PRO A 40 35.55 -13.70 7.83
N THR A 41 36.24 -14.83 8.01
CA THR A 41 35.62 -16.14 8.20
C THR A 41 34.91 -16.15 9.56
N VAL A 42 33.57 -16.16 9.57
CA VAL A 42 32.80 -16.34 10.81
C VAL A 42 32.43 -17.82 10.94
N GLU A 43 32.84 -18.43 12.04
CA GLU A 43 32.60 -19.84 12.34
C GLU A 43 31.12 -20.09 12.66
N MET A 44 30.55 -21.15 12.09
CA MET A 44 29.19 -21.60 12.41
C MET A 44 29.20 -22.38 13.73
N VAL A 45 28.89 -21.70 14.83
CA VAL A 45 28.59 -22.38 16.11
C VAL A 45 27.19 -22.99 16.02
N SER A 46 27.13 -24.32 15.99
CA SER A 46 25.88 -25.07 16.13
C SER A 46 25.54 -25.22 17.62
N ASP A 47 24.66 -24.37 18.14
CA ASP A 47 24.08 -24.62 19.47
C ASP A 47 22.75 -25.36 19.38
N THR A 48 22.80 -26.63 19.79
CA THR A 48 21.64 -27.50 19.95
C THR A 48 21.08 -27.34 21.36
N THR A 49 19.95 -26.64 21.52
CA THR A 49 19.31 -26.49 22.84
C THR A 49 17.85 -26.97 22.86
N ALA A 50 17.71 -28.15 23.47
CA ALA A 50 16.58 -28.68 24.23
C ALA A 50 15.15 -28.11 23.95
N THR A 51 14.33 -28.96 23.34
CA THR A 51 12.86 -28.91 23.42
C THR A 51 12.39 -29.08 24.88
N THR A 52 12.13 -27.98 25.58
CA THR A 52 11.42 -28.03 26.87
C THR A 52 9.91 -28.08 26.61
N SER A 53 9.32 -29.24 26.84
CA SER A 53 7.88 -29.45 26.68
C SER A 53 7.13 -28.86 27.89
N THR A 54 6.80 -27.57 27.83
CA THR A 54 5.94 -26.92 28.83
C THR A 54 4.49 -27.28 28.57
N THR A 55 3.85 -27.95 29.54
CA THR A 55 2.40 -28.20 29.55
C THR A 55 1.64 -26.89 29.45
N LEU A 56 0.78 -26.78 28.45
CA LEU A 56 -0.17 -25.69 28.30
C LEU A 56 -1.26 -25.84 29.37
N GLU A 57 -1.35 -24.87 30.28
CA GLU A 57 -2.57 -24.67 31.07
C GLU A 57 -3.64 -24.07 30.16
N GLU A 58 -4.83 -24.65 30.21
CA GLU A 58 -5.99 -24.23 29.43
C GLU A 58 -6.55 -22.94 30.02
N VAL A 59 -6.08 -21.80 29.49
CA VAL A 59 -6.64 -20.49 29.83
C VAL A 59 -8.02 -20.39 29.17
N GLU A 60 -9.08 -20.50 29.97
CA GLU A 60 -10.44 -20.19 29.53
C GLU A 60 -10.47 -18.77 28.95
N GLU A 61 -10.67 -18.65 27.64
CA GLU A 61 -10.83 -17.33 27.03
C GLU A 61 -12.10 -16.67 27.59
N PRO A 62 -12.04 -15.38 27.98
CA PRO A 62 -13.21 -14.69 28.51
C PRO A 62 -14.28 -14.59 27.42
N ASP A 63 -15.40 -15.29 27.65
CA ASP A 63 -16.55 -15.35 26.76
C ASP A 63 -16.89 -13.94 26.24
N PRO A 64 -16.81 -13.67 24.92
CA PRO A 64 -17.03 -12.36 24.31
C PRO A 64 -18.53 -12.01 24.28
N THR A 65 -19.10 -11.95 25.48
CA THR A 65 -20.48 -11.59 25.78
C THR A 65 -20.83 -10.30 25.06
N THR A 66 -21.66 -10.47 24.04
CA THR A 66 -21.81 -9.47 22.99
C THR A 66 -22.51 -8.25 23.55
N THR A 67 -21.73 -7.22 23.89
CA THR A 67 -22.22 -5.89 24.21
C THR A 67 -22.78 -5.26 22.94
N THR A 68 -23.97 -5.72 22.55
CA THR A 68 -24.77 -5.14 21.49
C THR A 68 -25.15 -3.74 21.90
N LEU A 69 -24.34 -2.76 21.48
CA LEU A 69 -24.68 -1.35 21.50
C LEU A 69 -26.01 -1.21 20.78
N ARG A 70 -27.09 -1.09 21.57
CA ARG A 70 -28.44 -1.00 21.04
C ARG A 70 -28.48 0.18 20.09
N VAL A 71 -28.74 -0.07 18.81
CA VAL A 71 -28.97 0.98 17.84
C VAL A 71 -30.23 1.71 18.30
N ASP A 72 -30.08 2.91 18.86
CA ASP A 72 -31.23 3.71 19.24
C ASP A 72 -32.11 3.89 18.01
N ALA A 73 -33.35 3.40 18.08
CA ALA A 73 -34.30 3.47 16.96
C ALA A 73 -34.50 4.91 16.47
N SER A 74 -34.32 5.89 17.37
CA SER A 74 -34.24 7.32 17.08
C SER A 74 -33.20 7.65 15.99
N ASN A 75 -31.96 7.18 16.14
CA ASN A 75 -30.87 7.46 15.20
C ASN A 75 -31.12 6.85 13.82
N LEU A 76 -31.67 5.63 13.77
CA LEU A 76 -32.07 5.01 12.50
C LEU A 76 -33.21 5.79 11.84
N SER A 77 -34.23 6.20 12.61
CA SER A 77 -35.35 6.99 12.09
C SER A 77 -34.91 8.36 11.56
N ALA A 78 -33.90 8.98 12.18
CA ALA A 78 -33.31 10.23 11.72
C ALA A 78 -32.65 10.08 10.34
N CYS A 79 -31.85 9.04 10.11
CA CYS A 79 -31.28 8.78 8.78
C CYS A 79 -32.36 8.44 7.73
N MET A 80 -33.38 7.66 8.09
CA MET A 80 -34.49 7.34 7.17
C MET A 80 -35.34 8.56 6.81
N GLY A 81 -35.34 9.61 7.64
CA GLY A 81 -36.00 10.89 7.36
C GLY A 81 -35.25 11.81 6.38
N VAL A 82 -34.04 11.46 5.94
CA VAL A 82 -33.28 12.23 4.95
C VAL A 82 -33.82 11.94 3.54
N SER A 83 -34.33 12.99 2.87
CA SER A 83 -34.94 12.87 1.54
C SER A 83 -33.95 12.66 0.40
N ASP A 84 -32.72 13.16 0.54
CA ASP A 84 -31.66 13.01 -0.46
C ASP A 84 -30.98 11.63 -0.30
N LEU A 85 -31.01 10.80 -1.35
CA LEU A 85 -30.53 9.41 -1.27
C LEU A 85 -29.03 9.30 -0.94
N PRO A 86 -28.11 10.04 -1.60
CA PRO A 86 -26.69 10.02 -1.23
C PRO A 86 -26.43 10.42 0.24
N SER A 87 -27.14 11.43 0.73
CA SER A 87 -27.04 11.89 2.12
C SER A 87 -27.63 10.89 3.12
N ARG A 88 -28.75 10.23 2.77
CA ARG A 88 -29.32 9.13 3.56
C ARG A 88 -28.36 7.97 3.69
N ASP A 89 -27.79 7.53 2.57
CA ASP A 89 -26.84 6.43 2.51
C ASP A 89 -25.54 6.73 3.27
N GLU A 90 -25.09 7.99 3.27
CA GLU A 90 -23.98 8.43 4.12
C GLU A 90 -24.35 8.40 5.62
N CYS A 91 -25.54 8.88 5.98
CA CYS A 91 -26.03 8.81 7.37
C CYS A 91 -26.09 7.36 7.86
N LEU A 92 -26.64 6.44 7.05
CA LEU A 92 -26.73 5.02 7.35
C LEU A 92 -25.34 4.36 7.42
N TYR A 93 -24.43 4.66 6.50
CA TYR A 93 -23.05 4.18 6.54
C TYR A 93 -22.34 4.56 7.84
N GLN A 94 -22.43 5.84 8.24
CA GLN A 94 -21.83 6.31 9.49
C GLN A 94 -22.52 5.73 10.73
N LEU A 95 -23.85 5.56 10.70
CA LEU A 95 -24.60 4.92 11.78
C LEU A 95 -24.16 3.47 11.96
N ALA A 96 -24.02 2.71 10.87
CA ALA A 96 -23.50 1.34 10.89
C ALA A 96 -22.07 1.29 11.44
N ALA A 97 -21.19 2.18 10.99
CA ALA A 97 -19.80 2.27 11.47
C ALA A 97 -19.68 2.61 12.97
N ARG A 98 -20.52 3.54 13.48
CA ARG A 98 -20.54 3.90 14.92
C ARG A 98 -21.13 2.80 15.81
N THR A 99 -22.19 2.14 15.36
CA THR A 99 -22.90 1.11 16.14
C THR A 99 -22.37 -0.30 15.94
N LYS A 100 -21.51 -0.51 14.94
CA LYS A 100 -21.04 -1.81 14.44
C LYS A 100 -22.18 -2.76 14.00
N ASN A 101 -23.34 -2.22 13.62
CA ASN A 101 -24.48 -3.03 13.17
C ASN A 101 -24.50 -3.17 11.63
N THR A 102 -24.30 -4.38 11.12
CA THR A 102 -24.31 -4.75 9.70
C THR A 102 -25.71 -4.72 9.07
N GLU A 103 -26.78 -4.86 9.86
CA GLU A 103 -28.17 -4.71 9.38
C GLU A 103 -28.44 -3.29 8.87
N VAL A 104 -27.78 -2.28 9.44
CA VAL A 104 -27.88 -0.89 9.00
C VAL A 104 -27.23 -0.72 7.63
N CYS A 105 -26.12 -1.42 7.34
CA CYS A 105 -25.53 -1.47 6.00
C CYS A 105 -26.49 -2.08 4.96
N GLY A 106 -27.38 -2.99 5.38
CA GLY A 106 -28.41 -3.59 4.53
C GLY A 106 -29.58 -2.67 4.19
N ARG A 107 -29.61 -1.45 4.75
CA ARG A 107 -30.63 -0.41 4.46
C ARG A 107 -30.13 0.71 3.55
N ILE A 108 -28.85 0.66 3.15
CA ILE A 108 -28.24 1.59 2.20
C ILE A 108 -28.76 1.25 0.79
N ASP A 109 -29.26 2.26 0.07
CA ASP A 109 -29.87 2.09 -1.25
C ASP A 109 -28.80 1.80 -2.34
N ASP A 110 -27.66 2.49 -2.28
CA ASP A 110 -26.47 2.17 -3.09
C ASP A 110 -25.89 0.80 -2.68
N SER A 111 -26.08 -0.19 -3.55
CA SER A 111 -25.64 -1.57 -3.34
C SER A 111 -24.12 -1.71 -3.18
N ASN A 112 -23.31 -0.90 -3.88
CA ASN A 112 -21.85 -0.88 -3.73
C ASN A 112 -21.47 -0.30 -2.37
N LYS A 113 -22.15 0.75 -1.90
CA LYS A 113 -21.95 1.34 -0.58
C LYS A 113 -22.41 0.42 0.55
N GLY A 114 -23.51 -0.30 0.39
CA GLY A 114 -23.97 -1.35 1.31
C GLY A 114 -23.03 -2.56 1.36
N LEU A 115 -22.40 -2.94 0.24
CA LEU A 115 -21.32 -3.95 0.22
C LEU A 115 -20.06 -3.46 0.91
N LYS A 116 -19.57 -2.25 0.59
CA LYS A 116 -18.42 -1.59 1.25
C LYS A 116 -18.62 -1.52 2.77
N CYS A 117 -19.80 -1.11 3.22
CA CYS A 117 -20.18 -1.00 4.63
C CYS A 117 -20.04 -2.35 5.37
N ARG A 118 -20.60 -3.43 4.79
CA ARG A 118 -20.51 -4.77 5.39
C ARG A 118 -19.09 -5.32 5.36
N ALA A 119 -18.35 -5.19 4.26
CA ALA A 119 -16.95 -5.61 4.17
C ALA A 119 -16.09 -5.04 5.31
N MET A 120 -16.33 -3.77 5.66
CA MET A 120 -15.62 -3.04 6.71
C MET A 120 -16.02 -3.42 8.14
N LEU A 121 -17.22 -3.96 8.35
CA LEU A 121 -17.70 -4.41 9.66
C LEU A 121 -17.48 -5.91 9.90
N GLU A 122 -17.65 -6.73 8.86
CA GLU A 122 -17.55 -8.20 8.88
C GLU A 122 -16.13 -8.70 8.62
N ASN A 123 -15.22 -7.81 8.19
CA ASN A 123 -13.86 -8.13 7.73
C ASN A 123 -13.82 -9.12 6.55
N ASP A 124 -14.84 -9.12 5.68
CA ASP A 124 -14.92 -10.01 4.52
C ASP A 124 -14.49 -9.30 3.20
N PRO A 125 -13.27 -9.53 2.69
CA PRO A 125 -12.84 -9.02 1.38
C PRO A 125 -13.61 -9.61 0.19
N GLY A 126 -14.32 -10.73 0.39
CA GLY A 126 -15.26 -11.31 -0.55
C GLY A 126 -16.43 -10.38 -0.87
N LEU A 127 -16.83 -9.51 0.07
CA LEU A 127 -17.84 -8.48 -0.16
C LEU A 127 -17.30 -7.33 -1.03
N CYS A 128 -16.06 -6.88 -0.84
CA CYS A 128 -15.41 -5.94 -1.77
C CYS A 128 -15.35 -6.53 -3.19
N LYS A 129 -15.05 -7.82 -3.33
CA LYS A 129 -14.99 -8.50 -4.65
C LYS A 129 -16.32 -8.44 -5.42
N ARG A 130 -17.45 -8.35 -4.72
CA ARG A 130 -18.82 -8.27 -5.26
C ARG A 130 -19.26 -6.85 -5.63
N VAL A 131 -18.44 -5.84 -5.36
CA VAL A 131 -18.69 -4.46 -5.81
C VAL A 131 -18.48 -4.37 -7.32
N ASP A 132 -19.50 -3.91 -8.04
CA ASP A 132 -19.56 -3.95 -9.51
C ASP A 132 -18.65 -2.89 -10.15
N VAL A 133 -18.62 -1.68 -9.56
CA VAL A 133 -17.77 -0.58 -10.04
C VAL A 133 -16.33 -0.83 -9.61
N LEU A 134 -15.40 -0.89 -10.57
CA LEU A 134 -13.99 -1.18 -10.33
C LEU A 134 -13.36 -0.21 -9.31
N GLU A 135 -13.60 1.08 -9.47
CA GLU A 135 -13.06 2.11 -8.56
C GLU A 135 -13.60 1.94 -7.13
N ASP A 136 -14.91 1.72 -6.96
CA ASP A 136 -15.50 1.45 -5.64
C ASP A 136 -14.92 0.20 -4.98
N ARG A 137 -14.66 -0.86 -5.75
CA ARG A 137 -14.03 -2.09 -5.25
C ARG A 137 -12.61 -1.84 -4.79
N ASP A 138 -11.83 -1.10 -5.57
CA ASP A 138 -10.44 -0.78 -5.25
C ASP A 138 -10.37 0.14 -4.01
N TRP A 139 -11.31 1.10 -3.87
CA TRP A 139 -11.50 1.88 -2.65
C TRP A 139 -11.94 1.04 -1.45
N CYS A 140 -12.77 0.01 -1.65
CA CYS A 140 -13.17 -0.94 -0.60
C CYS A 140 -11.94 -1.61 0.02
N TYR A 141 -11.08 -2.20 -0.82
CA TYR A 141 -9.83 -2.81 -0.36
C TYR A 141 -8.87 -1.80 0.28
N ARG A 142 -8.73 -0.60 -0.28
CA ARG A 142 -7.95 0.47 0.35
C ARG A 142 -8.46 0.77 1.75
N MET A 143 -9.77 0.92 1.97
CA MET A 143 -10.31 1.18 3.31
C MET A 143 -10.06 0.01 4.28
N MET A 144 -10.19 -1.24 3.82
CA MET A 144 -9.88 -2.42 4.64
C MET A 144 -8.42 -2.42 5.11
N ALA A 145 -7.46 -2.05 4.24
CA ALA A 145 -6.04 -1.98 4.58
C ALA A 145 -5.78 -1.14 5.85
N PHE A 146 -6.29 0.10 5.89
CA PHE A 146 -6.08 1.00 7.03
C PHE A 146 -6.88 0.59 8.27
N LYS A 147 -8.10 0.05 8.07
CA LYS A 147 -9.02 -0.33 9.16
C LYS A 147 -8.51 -1.54 9.93
N TRP A 148 -8.03 -2.55 9.22
CA TRP A 148 -7.58 -3.82 9.78
C TRP A 148 -6.05 -3.91 9.91
N ASN A 149 -5.33 -2.86 9.50
CA ASN A 149 -3.88 -2.75 9.58
C ASN A 149 -3.16 -3.89 8.83
N ASP A 150 -3.65 -4.19 7.62
CA ASP A 150 -3.09 -5.21 6.73
C ASP A 150 -2.88 -4.64 5.31
N ILE A 151 -1.61 -4.47 4.94
CA ILE A 151 -1.22 -3.99 3.60
C ILE A 151 -1.57 -4.99 2.49
N GLY A 152 -1.81 -6.27 2.81
CA GLY A 152 -2.24 -7.29 1.86
C GLY A 152 -3.57 -6.95 1.16
N TYR A 153 -4.42 -6.11 1.76
CA TYR A 153 -5.59 -5.56 1.06
C TYR A 153 -5.20 -4.59 -0.06
N CYS A 154 -4.13 -3.81 0.06
CA CYS A 154 -3.62 -3.00 -1.07
C CYS A 154 -3.19 -3.89 -2.25
N ASP A 155 -2.74 -5.13 -1.99
CA ASP A 155 -2.36 -6.07 -3.05
C ASP A 155 -3.56 -6.60 -3.86
N MET A 156 -4.79 -6.48 -3.34
CA MET A 156 -6.04 -6.87 -4.03
C MET A 156 -6.58 -5.80 -4.99
N ILE A 157 -6.05 -4.58 -4.93
CA ILE A 157 -6.45 -3.45 -5.78
C ILE A 157 -5.99 -3.67 -7.22
N ARG A 158 -6.89 -3.46 -8.19
CA ARG A 158 -6.58 -3.73 -9.62
C ARG A 158 -6.11 -2.50 -10.38
N THR A 159 -6.54 -1.30 -9.98
CA THR A 159 -6.11 -0.03 -10.58
C THR A 159 -4.76 0.38 -10.01
N GLN A 160 -3.70 0.32 -10.82
CA GLN A 160 -2.32 0.53 -10.35
C GLN A 160 -2.12 1.86 -9.59
N GLN A 161 -2.71 2.96 -10.08
CA GLN A 161 -2.62 4.26 -9.41
C GLN A 161 -3.22 4.25 -7.99
N ILE A 162 -4.33 3.52 -7.79
CA ILE A 162 -4.95 3.37 -6.47
C ILE A 162 -4.12 2.40 -5.61
N LYS A 163 -3.52 1.36 -6.21
CA LYS A 163 -2.65 0.41 -5.52
C LYS A 163 -1.38 1.08 -4.99
N ASP A 164 -0.67 1.82 -5.84
CA ASP A 164 0.55 2.54 -5.46
C ASP A 164 0.25 3.58 -4.38
N LYS A 165 -0.85 4.34 -4.54
CA LYS A 165 -1.29 5.27 -3.50
C LYS A 165 -1.69 4.58 -2.19
N CYS A 166 -2.34 3.40 -2.25
CA CYS A 166 -2.65 2.60 -1.07
C CYS A 166 -1.37 2.19 -0.33
N ALA A 167 -0.39 1.67 -1.06
CA ALA A 167 0.90 1.27 -0.50
C ALA A 167 1.65 2.47 0.10
N PHE A 168 1.76 3.59 -0.63
CA PHE A 168 2.39 4.82 -0.17
C PHE A 168 1.76 5.38 1.11
N ASP A 169 0.43 5.62 1.09
CA ASP A 169 -0.29 6.19 2.22
C ASP A 169 -0.18 5.25 3.45
N TYR A 170 -0.27 3.92 3.24
CA TYR A 170 -0.16 2.94 4.31
C TYR A 170 1.26 2.91 4.88
N VAL A 171 2.28 2.97 4.02
CA VAL A 171 3.69 3.00 4.45
C VAL A 171 3.96 4.24 5.30
N LYS A 172 3.51 5.41 4.84
CA LYS A 172 3.63 6.68 5.54
C LYS A 172 2.96 6.66 6.93
N ASP A 173 1.73 6.16 7.01
CA ASP A 173 0.93 6.20 8.25
C ASP A 173 1.33 5.11 9.27
N LYS A 174 1.68 3.91 8.79
CA LYS A 174 1.95 2.73 9.65
C LYS A 174 3.42 2.43 9.86
N LYS A 175 4.32 3.07 9.10
CA LYS A 175 5.77 2.84 9.08
C LYS A 175 6.18 1.34 9.04
N PRO A 176 5.62 0.53 8.12
CA PRO A 176 5.90 -0.90 7.97
C PRO A 176 7.26 -1.11 7.26
N ASP A 177 7.44 -2.28 6.67
CA ASP A 177 8.65 -2.67 5.92
C ASP A 177 8.97 -1.71 4.75
N PRO A 178 10.17 -1.10 4.71
CA PRO A 178 10.62 -0.25 3.60
C PRO A 178 10.65 -0.95 2.23
N TYR A 179 10.77 -2.28 2.17
CA TYR A 179 10.76 -2.99 0.90
C TYR A 179 9.42 -2.89 0.15
N ARG A 180 8.35 -2.43 0.82
CA ARG A 180 7.06 -2.12 0.19
C ARG A 180 7.13 -0.92 -0.77
N CYS A 181 8.09 0.00 -0.59
CA CYS A 181 8.29 1.09 -1.56
C CYS A 181 8.59 0.53 -2.97
N PHE A 182 9.44 -0.49 -3.09
CA PHE A 182 9.86 -1.07 -4.38
C PHE A 182 8.76 -1.82 -5.14
N GLN A 183 7.58 -2.02 -4.54
CA GLN A 183 6.43 -2.64 -5.19
C GLN A 183 5.57 -1.64 -5.98
N MET A 184 5.85 -0.34 -5.85
CA MET A 184 5.14 0.72 -6.57
C MET A 184 5.69 0.92 -7.98
N ILE A 185 4.78 1.13 -8.94
CA ILE A 185 5.12 1.39 -10.35
C ILE A 185 5.28 2.90 -10.59
N ASP A 186 4.46 3.73 -9.95
CA ASP A 186 4.64 5.19 -9.93
C ASP A 186 6.01 5.54 -9.30
N ALA A 187 6.92 6.00 -10.14
CA ALA A 187 8.30 6.30 -9.75
C ALA A 187 8.39 7.41 -8.71
N ARG A 188 7.54 8.45 -8.80
CA ARG A 188 7.54 9.56 -7.85
C ARG A 188 7.06 9.09 -6.47
N LEU A 189 5.99 8.31 -6.40
CA LEU A 189 5.52 7.73 -5.13
C LEU A 189 6.53 6.75 -4.52
N ARG A 190 7.21 5.94 -5.34
CA ARG A 190 8.31 5.07 -4.88
C ARG A 190 9.45 5.87 -4.28
N ASP A 191 9.90 6.91 -4.99
CA ASP A 191 11.07 7.69 -4.60
C ASP A 191 10.78 8.52 -3.33
N GLU A 192 9.59 9.15 -3.24
CA GLU A 192 9.08 9.79 -2.01
C GLU A 192 8.98 8.80 -0.84
N CYS A 193 8.60 7.54 -1.08
CA CYS A 193 8.51 6.49 -0.06
C CYS A 193 9.89 6.07 0.48
N ILE A 194 10.90 5.97 -0.39
CA ILE A 194 12.28 5.67 0.02
C ILE A 194 12.80 6.78 0.94
N LEU A 195 12.60 8.05 0.58
CA LEU A 195 12.97 9.20 1.39
C LEU A 195 12.33 9.19 2.79
N LEU A 196 11.03 8.88 2.89
CA LEU A 196 10.31 8.78 4.17
C LEU A 196 10.96 7.81 5.17
N HIS A 197 11.68 6.79 4.69
CA HIS A 197 12.35 5.81 5.54
C HIS A 197 13.82 6.12 5.82
N VAL A 198 14.51 6.81 4.90
CA VAL A 198 15.88 7.29 5.11
C VAL A 198 15.91 8.32 6.23
N GLY A 199 14.99 9.29 6.23
CA GLY A 199 14.81 10.27 7.31
C GLY A 199 14.28 9.71 8.64
N LEU A 200 14.25 8.38 8.81
CA LEU A 200 13.89 7.69 10.05
C LEU A 200 15.00 6.73 10.55
N ASP A 201 16.17 6.73 9.91
CA ASP A 201 17.30 5.81 10.15
C ASP A 201 16.93 4.32 9.98
N ARG A 202 15.86 4.02 9.23
CA ARG A 202 15.30 2.67 9.07
C ARG A 202 15.85 1.91 7.85
N ILE A 203 16.66 2.57 7.02
CA ILE A 203 17.08 2.08 5.71
C ILE A 203 18.60 2.13 5.57
N ASN A 204 19.15 1.16 4.85
CA ASN A 204 20.52 1.21 4.35
C ASN A 204 20.67 2.41 3.38
N PRO A 205 21.59 3.37 3.62
CA PRO A 205 21.77 4.57 2.78
C PRO A 205 21.99 4.26 1.30
N ARG A 206 22.47 3.05 0.98
CA ARG A 206 22.56 2.57 -0.40
C ARG A 206 21.23 2.68 -1.14
N LEU A 207 20.06 2.55 -0.50
CA LEU A 207 18.78 2.61 -1.22
C LEU A 207 18.50 3.98 -1.87
N CYS A 208 19.27 5.03 -1.58
CA CYS A 208 19.26 6.28 -2.35
C CYS A 208 19.56 6.06 -3.85
N HIS A 209 20.42 5.11 -4.24
CA HIS A 209 20.71 4.85 -5.67
C HIS A 209 19.55 4.20 -6.45
N LEU A 210 18.44 3.89 -5.76
CA LEU A 210 17.22 3.33 -6.36
C LEU A 210 16.15 4.41 -6.60
N ILE A 211 16.41 5.64 -6.15
CA ILE A 211 15.63 6.82 -6.51
C ILE A 211 15.96 7.15 -7.97
N THR A 212 14.92 7.42 -8.77
CA THR A 212 15.05 7.76 -10.20
C THR A 212 15.05 9.26 -10.47
N ASP A 213 14.56 10.07 -9.52
CA ASP A 213 14.64 11.53 -9.58
C ASP A 213 16.01 12.02 -9.03
N PRO A 214 16.86 12.69 -9.83
CA PRO A 214 18.19 13.12 -9.38
C PRO A 214 18.21 14.16 -8.26
N GLU A 215 17.14 14.96 -8.10
CA GLU A 215 17.04 15.95 -7.02
C GLU A 215 16.75 15.25 -5.70
N LEU A 216 15.80 14.29 -5.71
CA LEU A 216 15.49 13.44 -4.55
C LEU A 216 16.65 12.50 -4.19
N GLU A 217 17.39 11.97 -5.17
CA GLU A 217 18.61 11.18 -4.91
C GLU A 217 19.68 12.01 -4.19
N LEU A 218 19.87 13.26 -4.60
CA LEU A 218 20.83 14.17 -3.96
C LEU A 218 20.40 14.51 -2.52
N GLU A 219 19.12 14.81 -2.29
CA GLU A 219 18.56 15.04 -0.95
C GLU A 219 18.75 13.81 -0.03
N CYS A 220 18.46 12.62 -0.55
CA CYS A 220 18.64 11.35 0.15
C CYS A 220 20.10 11.16 0.62
N ASN A 221 21.05 11.36 -0.29
CA ASN A 221 22.47 11.20 0.00
C ASN A 221 23.00 12.27 0.98
N GLN A 222 22.51 13.52 0.89
CA GLN A 222 22.90 14.60 1.81
C GLN A 222 22.37 14.39 3.23
N THR A 223 21.15 13.87 3.36
CA THR A 223 20.51 13.60 4.66
C THR A 223 21.36 12.65 5.50
N TYR A 224 21.95 11.62 4.88
CA TYR A 224 22.82 10.66 5.55
C TYR A 224 24.20 11.22 5.98
N ILE A 225 24.69 12.31 5.37
CA ILE A 225 25.99 12.90 5.74
C ILE A 225 25.91 13.71 7.06
N HIS A 226 24.69 14.05 7.51
CA HIS A 226 24.45 15.00 8.60
C HIS A 226 23.62 14.47 9.78
N GLY A 227 23.19 13.20 9.74
CA GLY A 227 22.55 12.49 10.86
C GLY A 227 23.55 11.71 11.71
#